data_AF-A0AAP9GU81-F1
#
_entry.id   AF-A0AAP9GU81-F1
#
_cell.length_a   1.000
_cell.length_b   1.000
_cell.length_c   1.000
_cell.angle_alpha   90.00
_cell.angle_beta   90.00
_cell.angle_gamma   90.00
#
_symmetry.space_group_name_H-M   'P 1'
#
loop_
_entity.id
_entity.type
_entity.pdbx_description
1 polymer ?
#
loop_
_entity_poly.entity_id
_entity_poly.type
_entity_poly.pdbx_seq_one_letter_code
_entity_poly.pdbx_strand_id
1 'polypeptide(L)'
;MTEIQQTNVGVANFIAGELQKELPFDLVLDSGETGALYEIAVDMRHLNSDFIDWVIKVTKSRKIDGTGIIIRVQKHCVHPLYNMLALYINKHDQYGVVKSLGEVS
;
A
#
# COMPACT_ATOMS: atom_id res chain seq x y z
N MET A 1 12.85 -8.24 -5.77
CA MET A 1 12.27 -7.86 -4.46
C MET A 1 13.39 -7.49 -3.50
N THR A 2 13.46 -6.26 -3.03
CA THR A 2 14.29 -5.84 -1.88
C THR A 2 13.55 -6.08 -0.57
N GLU A 3 14.25 -6.06 0.57
CA GLU A 3 13.60 -6.18 1.89
C GLU A 3 12.51 -5.11 2.11
N ILE A 4 12.76 -3.87 1.68
CA ILE A 4 11.79 -2.78 1.76
C ILE A 4 10.56 -3.07 0.88
N GLN A 5 10.76 -3.56 -0.35
CA GLN A 5 9.65 -3.95 -1.22
C GLN A 5 8.84 -5.11 -0.63
N GLN A 6 9.50 -6.09 -0.03
CA GLN A 6 8.83 -7.22 0.61
C GLN A 6 7.97 -6.76 1.80
N THR A 7 8.51 -5.89 2.66
CA THR A 7 7.76 -5.27 3.75
C THR A 7 6.54 -4.51 3.23
N ASN A 8 6.73 -3.69 2.18
CA ASN A 8 5.63 -2.93 1.58
C ASN A 8 4.57 -3.83 0.95
N VAL A 9 4.94 -4.95 0.32
CA VAL A 9 3.98 -5.96 -0.17
C VAL A 9 3.20 -6.58 0.99
N GLY A 10 3.85 -6.87 2.11
CA GLY A 10 3.19 -7.34 3.32
C GLY A 10 2.14 -6.35 3.83
N VAL A 11 2.50 -5.07 3.93
CA VAL A 11 1.56 -4.00 4.33
C VAL A 11 0.44 -3.81 3.31
N ALA A 12 0.74 -3.88 2.02
CA ALA A 12 -0.27 -3.75 0.97
C ALA A 12 -1.33 -4.87 1.07
N ASN A 13 -0.91 -6.11 1.31
CA ASN A 13 -1.80 -7.25 1.52
C ASN A 13 -2.64 -7.08 2.80
N PHE A 14 -2.03 -6.62 3.90
CA PHE A 14 -2.73 -6.31 5.14
C PHE A 14 -3.86 -5.29 4.91
N ILE A 15 -3.54 -4.14 4.32
CA ILE A 15 -4.53 -3.09 4.06
C ILE A 15 -5.63 -3.61 3.10
N ALA A 16 -5.27 -4.36 2.06
CA ALA A 16 -6.25 -4.93 1.15
C ALA A 16 -7.22 -5.90 1.85
N GLY A 17 -6.74 -6.67 2.84
CA GLY A 17 -7.57 -7.50 3.70
C GLY A 17 -8.54 -6.70 4.59
N GLU A 18 -8.08 -5.57 5.13
CA GLU A 18 -8.90 -4.66 5.94
C GLU A 18 -10.06 -4.04 5.14
N LEU A 19 -9.89 -3.82 3.83
CA LEU A 19 -10.92 -3.24 2.95
C LEU A 19 -12.16 -4.12 2.76
N GLN A 20 -12.17 -5.36 3.29
CA GLN A 20 -13.35 -6.24 3.31
C GLN A 20 -14.31 -5.95 4.47
N LYS A 21 -13.95 -5.07 5.40
CA LYS A 21 -14.79 -4.70 6.54
C LYS A 21 -16.03 -3.91 6.13
N GLU A 22 -17.04 -3.92 7.01
CA GLU A 22 -18.23 -3.08 6.83
C GLU A 22 -17.85 -1.59 6.86
N LEU A 23 -18.44 -0.83 5.94
CA LEU A 23 -18.13 0.58 5.73
C LEU A 23 -19.14 1.49 6.43
N PRO A 24 -18.73 2.66 6.94
CA PRO A 24 -17.35 3.15 7.01
C PRO A 24 -16.60 2.51 8.19
N PHE A 25 -15.27 2.38 8.06
CA PHE A 25 -14.40 1.97 9.17
C PHE A 25 -13.16 2.85 9.25
N ASP A 26 -12.50 2.83 10.40
CA ASP A 26 -11.23 3.52 10.59
C ASP A 26 -10.08 2.55 10.34
N LEU A 27 -9.31 2.78 9.27
CA LEU A 27 -8.06 2.08 9.01
C LEU A 27 -6.99 2.69 9.92
N VAL A 28 -6.56 1.95 10.92
CA VAL A 28 -5.54 2.36 11.89
C VAL A 28 -4.22 1.75 11.47
N LEU A 29 -3.24 2.60 11.15
CA LEU A 29 -1.91 2.18 10.75
C LEU A 29 -0.87 2.65 11.77
N ASP A 30 0.06 1.78 12.12
CA ASP A 30 1.23 2.17 12.90
C ASP A 30 2.23 3.01 12.07
N SER A 31 3.34 3.42 12.67
CA SER A 31 4.33 4.26 11.98
C SER A 31 5.02 3.54 10.82
N GLY A 32 5.26 2.23 10.92
CA GLY A 32 5.86 1.41 9.87
C GLY A 32 4.90 1.22 8.70
N GLU A 33 3.66 0.86 8.98
CA GLU A 33 2.59 0.70 7.99
C GLU A 33 2.27 2.03 7.29
N THR A 34 2.28 3.14 8.03
CA THR A 34 2.11 4.49 7.45
C THR A 34 3.25 4.85 6.51
N GLY A 35 4.49 4.53 6.90
CA GLY A 35 5.66 4.70 6.04
C GLY A 35 5.58 3.86 4.77
N ALA A 36 5.18 2.60 4.89
CA ALA A 36 4.98 1.71 3.75
C ALA A 36 3.88 2.20 2.81
N LEU A 37 2.73 2.65 3.33
CA LEU A 37 1.66 3.23 2.52
C LEU A 37 2.13 4.46 1.74
N TYR A 38 2.95 5.32 2.34
CA TYR A 38 3.57 6.44 1.62
C TYR A 38 4.45 5.95 0.46
N GLU A 39 5.34 4.98 0.70
CA GLU A 39 6.27 4.50 -0.33
C GLU A 39 5.54 3.80 -1.48
N ILE A 40 4.49 3.04 -1.17
CA ILE A 40 3.60 2.44 -2.17
C ILE A 40 2.98 3.53 -3.05
N ALA A 41 2.41 4.57 -2.43
CA ALA A 41 1.77 5.65 -3.17
C ALA A 41 2.78 6.44 -4.01
N VAL A 42 4.01 6.67 -3.51
CA VAL A 42 5.08 7.30 -4.29
C VAL A 42 5.48 6.45 -5.49
N ASP A 43 5.64 5.13 -5.33
CA ASP A 43 5.95 4.22 -6.44
C ASP A 43 4.84 4.21 -7.50
N MET A 44 3.59 4.38 -7.08
CA MET A 44 2.41 4.42 -7.94
C MET A 44 2.08 5.82 -8.49
N ARG A 45 2.86 6.88 -8.16
CA ARG A 45 2.58 8.26 -8.60
C ARG A 45 2.47 8.42 -10.12
N HIS A 46 3.17 7.58 -10.89
CA HIS A 46 3.14 7.57 -12.35
C HIS A 46 1.74 7.30 -12.95
N LEU A 47 0.78 6.82 -12.14
CA LEU A 47 -0.61 6.62 -12.54
C LEU A 47 -1.43 7.92 -12.61
N ASN A 48 -0.87 9.07 -12.20
CA ASN A 48 -1.49 10.41 -12.30
C ASN A 48 -2.93 10.45 -11.73
N SER A 49 -3.11 9.94 -10.51
CA SER A 49 -4.42 9.88 -9.83
C SER A 49 -4.48 10.83 -8.64
N ASP A 50 -5.52 11.67 -8.58
CA ASP A 50 -5.79 12.56 -7.44
C ASP A 50 -5.86 11.80 -6.11
N PHE A 51 -6.34 10.56 -6.14
CA PHE A 51 -6.40 9.70 -4.96
C PHE A 51 -4.99 9.35 -4.45
N ILE A 52 -4.07 9.00 -5.36
CA ILE A 52 -2.68 8.68 -5.02
C ILE A 52 -1.98 9.92 -4.46
N ASP A 53 -2.18 11.08 -5.08
CA ASP A 53 -1.63 12.34 -4.59
C ASP A 53 -2.17 12.70 -3.20
N TRP A 54 -3.45 12.43 -2.94
CA TRP A 54 -4.02 12.56 -1.61
C TRP A 54 -3.35 11.62 -0.60
N VAL A 55 -3.16 10.34 -0.93
CA VAL A 55 -2.46 9.38 -0.03
C VAL A 55 -1.05 9.87 0.29
N ILE A 56 -0.29 10.30 -0.72
CA ILE A 56 1.05 10.87 -0.53
C ILE A 56 0.99 12.07 0.41
N LYS A 57 0.04 12.98 0.19
CA LYS A 57 -0.10 14.20 0.98
C LYS A 57 -0.38 13.90 2.46
N VAL A 58 -1.30 12.99 2.75
CA VAL A 58 -1.70 12.68 4.14
C VAL A 58 -0.67 11.84 4.89
N THR A 59 0.14 11.04 4.18
CA THR A 59 1.17 10.18 4.80
C THR A 59 2.56 10.81 4.85
N LYS A 60 2.86 11.83 4.03
CA LYS A 60 4.21 12.44 3.94
C LYS A 60 4.75 12.94 5.27
N SER A 61 4.00 13.79 5.98
CA SER A 61 4.45 14.31 7.27
C SER A 61 4.55 13.21 8.31
N ARG A 62 3.58 12.28 8.31
CA ARG A 62 3.55 11.14 9.24
C ARG A 62 4.78 10.24 9.10
N LYS A 63 5.18 9.95 7.86
CA LYS A 63 6.43 9.23 7.58
C LYS A 63 7.65 9.98 8.11
N ILE A 64 7.75 11.29 7.85
CA ILE A 64 8.88 12.11 8.31
C ILE A 64 8.95 12.13 9.84
N ASP A 65 7.80 12.24 10.50
CA ASP A 65 7.68 12.33 11.96
C ASP A 65 7.75 10.94 12.63
N GLY A 66 7.73 9.85 11.86
CA GLY A 66 7.70 8.48 12.37
C GLY A 66 6.42 8.15 13.15
N THR A 67 5.27 8.71 12.74
CA THR A 67 3.98 8.54 13.42
C THR A 67 2.98 7.73 12.60
N GLY A 68 2.06 7.06 13.29
CA GLY A 68 0.93 6.38 12.66
C GLY A 68 -0.13 7.33 12.10
N ILE A 69 -1.09 6.76 11.38
CA ILE A 69 -2.24 7.49 10.82
C ILE A 69 -3.53 6.70 11.02
N ILE A 70 -4.64 7.43 11.20
CA ILE A 70 -5.99 6.88 11.14
C ILE A 70 -6.66 7.46 9.89
N ILE A 71 -7.12 6.59 9.00
CA ILE A 71 -7.82 6.96 7.78
C ILE A 71 -9.24 6.43 7.86
N ARG A 72 -10.23 7.32 7.86
CA ARG A 72 -11.64 6.91 7.78
C ARG A 72 -11.97 6.47 6.36
N VAL A 73 -12.05 5.16 6.15
CA VAL A 73 -12.35 4.56 4.85
C VAL A 73 -13.84 4.66 4.57
N GLN A 74 -14.17 5.42 3.53
CA GLN A 74 -15.53 5.50 2.99
C GLN A 74 -15.65 4.65 1.73
N LYS A 75 -16.89 4.34 1.34
CA LYS A 75 -17.18 3.52 0.14
C LYS A 75 -16.48 4.00 -1.13
N HIS A 76 -16.38 5.30 -1.33
CA HIS A 76 -15.71 5.87 -2.51
C HIS A 76 -14.18 5.72 -2.50
N CYS A 77 -13.57 5.49 -1.32
CA CYS A 77 -12.12 5.29 -1.18
C CYS A 77 -11.69 3.85 -1.45
N VAL A 78 -12.59 2.87 -1.27
CA VAL A 78 -12.24 1.44 -1.31
C VAL A 78 -11.64 1.03 -2.64
N HIS A 79 -12.33 1.34 -3.75
CA HIS A 79 -11.86 0.90 -5.07
C HIS A 79 -10.53 1.56 -5.48
N PRO A 80 -10.35 2.90 -5.37
CA PRO A 80 -9.05 3.53 -5.64
C PRO A 80 -7.91 3.00 -4.76
N LEU A 81 -8.16 2.81 -3.46
CA LEU A 81 -7.15 2.30 -2.53
C LEU A 81 -6.77 0.86 -2.89
N TYR A 82 -7.75 -0.02 -3.07
CA TYR A 82 -7.52 -1.40 -3.46
C TYR A 82 -6.76 -1.49 -4.79
N ASN A 83 -7.14 -0.70 -5.79
CA ASN A 83 -6.47 -0.71 -7.10
C ASN A 83 -5.00 -0.28 -7.00
N MET A 84 -4.69 0.77 -6.25
CA MET A 84 -3.30 1.19 -6.02
C MET A 84 -2.48 0.08 -5.34
N LEU A 85 -3.03 -0.55 -4.31
CA LEU A 85 -2.37 -1.64 -3.58
C LEU A 85 -2.15 -2.86 -4.48
N ALA A 86 -3.17 -3.28 -5.23
CA ALA A 86 -3.11 -4.43 -6.13
C ALA A 86 -2.08 -4.21 -7.25
N LEU A 87 -2.00 -3.01 -7.81
CA LEU A 87 -0.97 -2.68 -8.83
C LEU A 87 0.44 -2.74 -8.24
N TYR A 88 0.65 -2.24 -7.03
CA TYR A 88 1.93 -2.36 -6.34
C TYR A 88 2.30 -3.82 -6.08
N ILE A 89 1.38 -4.61 -5.54
CA ILE A 89 1.58 -6.05 -5.30
C ILE A 89 1.94 -6.74 -6.61
N ASN A 90 1.15 -6.57 -7.68
CA ASN A 90 1.43 -7.20 -8.97
C ASN A 90 2.80 -6.82 -9.54
N LYS A 91 3.22 -5.56 -9.39
CA LYS A 91 4.52 -5.08 -9.86
C LYS A 91 5.69 -5.74 -9.13
N HIS A 92 5.56 -6.01 -7.83
CA HIS A 92 6.68 -6.45 -7.00
C HIS A 92 6.64 -7.96 -6.66
N ASP A 93 5.46 -8.58 -6.63
CA ASP A 93 5.25 -10.01 -6.36
C ASP A 93 5.53 -10.91 -7.57
N GLN A 94 5.50 -10.37 -8.79
CA GLN A 94 5.96 -11.07 -10.01
C GLN A 94 7.43 -11.54 -9.91
N TYR A 95 8.26 -10.88 -9.09
CA TYR A 95 9.65 -11.29 -8.87
C TYR A 95 9.79 -12.46 -7.89
N GLY A 96 8.76 -12.80 -7.12
CA GLY A 96 8.73 -14.01 -6.27
C GLY A 96 8.46 -15.27 -7.10
N VAL A 97 7.49 -15.21 -8.01
CA VAL A 97 7.07 -16.35 -8.86
C VAL A 97 8.15 -16.72 -9.90
N VAL A 98 8.85 -15.73 -10.47
CA VAL A 98 9.92 -16.01 -11.44
C VAL A 98 11.15 -16.64 -10.77
N LYS A 99 11.39 -16.38 -9.48
CA LYS A 99 12.50 -16.99 -8.74
C LYS A 99 12.27 -18.48 -8.45
N SER A 100 11.03 -18.87 -8.13
CA SER A 100 10.64 -20.27 -7.91
C SER A 100 10.56 -21.11 -9.20
N LEU A 101 10.46 -20.48 -10.38
CA LEU A 101 10.52 -21.18 -11.68
C LEU A 101 11.95 -21.35 -12.22
N GLY A 102 12.93 -20.62 -11.67
CA GLY A 102 14.34 -20.72 -12.06
C GLY A 102 15.14 -21.78 -11.29
N GLU A 103 14.60 -22.35 -10.22
CA GLU A 103 15.24 -23.40 -9.39
C GLU A 103 14.86 -24.83 -9.82
N VAL A 104 14.08 -24.98 -10.90
CA VAL A 104 13.83 -26.26 -11.58
C VAL A 104 14.56 -26.29 -12.92
N SER A 105 15.88 -26.45 -12.89
CA SER A 105 16.71 -27.04 -13.96
C SER A 105 18.10 -27.38 -13.44
#